data_AF-A0A3D5S0M5-F1
#
_entry.id   AF-A0A3D5S0M5-F1
#
_cell.length_a   1.000
_cell.length_b   1.000
_cell.length_c   1.000
_cell.angle_alpha   90.00
_cell.angle_beta   90.00
_cell.angle_gamma   90.00
#
_symmetry.space_group_name_H-M   'P 1'
#
loop_
_entity.id
_entity.type
_entity.pdbx_description
1 polymer ?
#
loop_
_entity_poly.entity_id
_entity_poly.type
_entity_poly.pdbx_seq_one_letter_code
_entity_poly.pdbx_strand_id
1 'polypeptide(L)'
;MICQENFQFLTELSNNNDRDWFDAHKSDFDQYKEEFKRLHKEVEKHMNTHDQIGGSKVYRIYRDVRFSKDKTPYKTYWAGSFKRATHHLRGGYYYQLQPGKSYIAGGFFGPNSQDLLHLRKQISQDPEFLNSVLNNKSFKDTFGELTG
;
A
#
# COMPACT_ATOMS: atom_id res chain seq x y z
N MET A 1 -17.74 -4.70 -1.71
CA MET A 1 -17.72 -3.46 -0.91
C MET A 1 -17.12 -3.80 0.44
N ILE A 2 -16.26 -2.95 1.01
CA ILE A 2 -15.73 -3.14 2.36
C ILE A 2 -16.71 -2.52 3.35
N CYS A 3 -17.09 -3.27 4.37
CA CYS A 3 -18.16 -2.90 5.31
C CYS A 3 -17.63 -2.00 6.44
N GLN A 4 -18.51 -1.31 7.16
CA GLN A 4 -18.11 -0.50 8.31
C GLN A 4 -17.55 -1.38 9.44
N GLU A 5 -18.12 -2.57 9.62
CA GLU A 5 -17.73 -3.61 10.57
C GLU A 5 -16.28 -4.04 10.38
N ASN A 6 -15.80 -4.01 9.13
CA ASN A 6 -14.41 -4.33 8.81
C ASN A 6 -13.42 -3.31 9.42
N PHE A 7 -13.76 -2.01 9.37
CA PHE A 7 -12.98 -0.97 10.03
C PHE A 7 -13.17 -0.98 11.55
N GLN A 8 -14.36 -1.37 12.03
CA GLN A 8 -14.59 -1.57 13.45
C GLN A 8 -13.71 -2.68 14.01
N PHE A 9 -13.61 -3.83 13.34
CA PHE A 9 -12.69 -4.92 13.70
C PHE A 9 -11.24 -4.44 13.82
N LEU A 10 -10.76 -3.61 12.87
CA LEU A 10 -9.41 -3.05 12.96
C LEU A 10 -9.23 -2.10 14.16
N THR A 11 -10.29 -1.40 14.56
CA THR A 11 -10.30 -0.53 15.74
C THR A 11 -10.25 -1.37 17.02
N GLU A 12 -11.07 -2.42 17.11
CA GLU A 12 -11.09 -3.34 18.23
C GLU A 12 -9.77 -4.11 18.36
N LEU A 13 -9.21 -4.58 17.25
CA LEU A 13 -7.88 -5.21 17.20
C LEU A 13 -6.79 -4.24 17.67
N SER A 14 -6.90 -2.95 17.38
CA SER A 14 -5.95 -1.95 17.88
C SER A 14 -5.99 -1.81 19.39
N ASN A 15 -7.16 -2.00 20.00
CA ASN A 15 -7.34 -1.92 21.46
C ASN A 15 -6.99 -3.24 22.17
N ASN A 16 -7.07 -4.37 21.46
CA ASN A 16 -6.89 -5.73 22.00
C ASN A 16 -5.87 -6.53 21.17
N ASN A 17 -4.68 -5.97 20.92
CA ASN A 17 -3.69 -6.55 20.00
C ASN A 17 -2.88 -7.67 20.68
N ASP A 18 -3.56 -8.76 21.03
CA ASP A 18 -2.99 -9.96 21.59
C ASP A 18 -3.59 -11.21 20.94
N ARG A 19 -2.94 -12.35 21.19
CA ARG A 19 -3.26 -13.61 20.51
C ARG A 19 -4.60 -14.18 20.95
N ASP A 20 -4.94 -14.08 22.23
CA ASP A 20 -6.13 -14.71 22.78
C ASP A 20 -7.39 -14.00 22.24
N TRP A 21 -7.35 -12.66 22.21
CA TRP A 21 -8.41 -11.88 21.59
C TRP A 21 -8.53 -12.19 20.09
N PHE A 22 -7.41 -12.25 19.36
CA PHE A 22 -7.45 -12.53 17.93
C PHE A 22 -7.97 -13.94 17.61
N ASP A 23 -7.58 -14.94 18.41
CA ASP A 23 -8.02 -16.32 18.22
C ASP A 23 -9.53 -16.44 18.50
N ALA A 24 -10.07 -15.67 19.47
CA ALA A 24 -11.52 -15.59 19.71
C ALA A 24 -12.30 -14.93 18.56
N HIS A 25 -11.70 -13.96 17.86
CA HIS A 25 -12.32 -13.22 16.74
C HIS A 25 -11.85 -13.73 15.36
N LYS A 26 -11.31 -14.95 15.32
CA LYS A 26 -10.69 -15.51 14.10
C LYS A 26 -11.68 -15.65 12.94
N SER A 27 -12.93 -15.98 13.24
CA SER A 27 -14.00 -16.11 12.26
C SER A 27 -14.27 -14.78 11.56
N ASP A 28 -14.39 -13.70 12.34
CA ASP A 28 -14.62 -12.35 11.82
C ASP A 28 -13.44 -11.90 10.95
N PHE A 29 -12.21 -12.14 11.43
CA PHE A 29 -11.00 -11.88 10.66
C PHE A 29 -11.03 -12.59 9.29
N ASP A 30 -11.37 -13.87 9.25
CA ASP A 30 -11.37 -14.63 8.00
C ASP A 30 -12.44 -14.12 7.03
N GLN A 31 -13.63 -13.75 7.52
CA GLN A 31 -14.66 -13.09 6.73
C GLN A 31 -14.16 -11.76 6.15
N TYR A 32 -13.68 -10.85 7.00
CA TYR A 32 -13.24 -9.51 6.62
C TYR A 32 -12.01 -9.52 5.69
N LYS A 33 -11.15 -10.53 5.85
CA LYS A 33 -10.03 -10.78 4.92
C LYS A 33 -10.52 -11.16 3.53
N GLU A 34 -11.55 -11.98 3.41
CA GLU A 34 -12.12 -12.33 2.10
C GLU A 34 -12.84 -11.13 1.46
N GLU A 35 -13.49 -10.29 2.24
CA GLU A 35 -14.02 -8.99 1.75
C GLU A 35 -12.90 -8.09 1.22
N PHE A 36 -11.81 -7.95 1.96
CA PHE A 36 -10.66 -7.16 1.53
C PHE A 36 -10.03 -7.71 0.25
N LYS A 37 -9.92 -9.04 0.13
CA LYS A 37 -9.44 -9.69 -1.11
C LYS A 37 -10.35 -9.42 -2.30
N ARG A 38 -11.68 -9.42 -2.11
CA ARG A 38 -12.63 -9.05 -3.17
C ARG A 38 -12.42 -7.61 -3.61
N LEU A 39 -12.30 -6.67 -2.66
CA LEU A 39 -11.96 -5.27 -2.97
C LEU A 39 -10.63 -5.17 -3.74
N HIS A 40 -9.59 -5.88 -3.31
CA HIS A 40 -8.29 -5.87 -3.96
C HIS A 40 -8.36 -6.29 -5.42
N LYS A 41 -9.14 -7.34 -5.74
CA LYS A 41 -9.37 -7.79 -7.12
C LYS A 41 -10.13 -6.77 -7.96
N GLU A 42 -11.13 -6.10 -7.39
CA GLU A 42 -11.84 -5.01 -8.08
C GLU A 42 -10.90 -3.84 -8.37
N VAL A 43 -10.06 -3.44 -7.41
CA VAL A 43 -9.05 -2.40 -7.63
C VAL A 43 -8.07 -2.83 -8.72
N GLU A 44 -7.59 -4.07 -8.69
CA GLU A 44 -6.71 -4.61 -9.74
C GLU A 44 -7.33 -4.52 -11.14
N LYS A 45 -8.62 -4.85 -11.26
CA LYS A 45 -9.36 -4.75 -12.53
C LYS A 45 -9.41 -3.30 -13.03
N HIS A 46 -9.68 -2.33 -12.14
CA HIS A 46 -9.69 -0.91 -12.50
C HIS A 46 -8.27 -0.39 -12.81
N MET A 47 -7.25 -0.84 -12.09
CA MET A 47 -5.87 -0.46 -12.39
C MET A 47 -5.45 -0.92 -13.78
N ASN A 48 -5.91 -2.09 -14.22
CA ASN A 48 -5.64 -2.60 -15.57
C ASN A 48 -6.33 -1.81 -16.71
N THR A 49 -7.21 -0.85 -16.41
CA THR A 49 -7.74 0.08 -17.43
C THR A 49 -6.83 1.29 -17.64
N HIS A 50 -5.88 1.54 -16.72
CA HIS A 50 -4.96 2.68 -16.75
C HIS A 50 -3.48 2.28 -16.88
N ASP A 51 -3.13 1.06 -16.48
CA ASP A 51 -1.77 0.53 -16.49
C ASP A 51 -1.79 -0.98 -16.79
N GLN A 52 -0.63 -1.62 -16.86
CA GLN A 52 -0.54 -3.07 -16.97
C GLN A 52 0.01 -3.65 -15.66
N ILE A 53 -0.81 -4.37 -14.91
CA ILE A 53 -0.40 -4.97 -13.64
C ILE A 53 0.14 -6.37 -13.89
N GLY A 54 1.42 -6.59 -13.56
CA GLY A 54 2.09 -7.88 -13.72
C GLY A 54 2.18 -8.71 -12.44
N GLY A 55 1.86 -8.09 -11.29
CA GLY A 55 1.84 -8.80 -10.01
C GLY A 55 0.98 -8.07 -8.99
N SER A 56 0.27 -8.84 -8.17
CA SER A 56 -0.71 -8.35 -7.22
C SER A 56 -0.54 -9.09 -5.89
N LYS A 57 -0.61 -8.38 -4.77
CA LYS A 57 -0.33 -8.96 -3.45
C LYS A 57 -1.17 -8.31 -2.36
N VAL A 58 -1.92 -9.14 -1.64
CA VAL A 58 -2.50 -8.82 -0.33
C VAL A 58 -1.49 -9.17 0.76
N TYR A 59 -1.25 -8.25 1.69
CA TYR A 59 -0.33 -8.49 2.80
C TYR A 59 -1.01 -9.26 3.94
N ARG A 60 -0.22 -10.09 4.62
CA ARG A 60 -0.63 -10.76 5.87
C ARG A 60 -0.81 -9.72 6.99
N ILE A 61 -1.77 -10.00 7.86
CA ILE A 61 -2.04 -9.19 9.06
C ILE A 61 -0.94 -9.35 10.12
N TYR A 62 -0.29 -10.52 10.21
CA TYR A 62 0.77 -10.77 11.17
C TYR A 62 1.98 -9.85 10.97
N ARG A 63 2.45 -9.27 12.07
CA ARG A 63 3.62 -8.39 12.11
C ARG A 63 4.90 -9.20 12.29
N ASP A 64 5.99 -8.76 11.67
CA ASP A 64 7.32 -9.24 12.03
C ASP A 64 7.87 -8.33 13.14
N VAL A 65 7.97 -8.89 14.36
CA VAL A 65 8.31 -8.13 15.57
C VAL A 65 9.74 -8.33 16.04
N ARG A 66 10.55 -9.15 15.34
CA ARG A 66 11.91 -9.53 15.81
C ARG A 66 12.78 -8.30 16.10
N PHE A 67 12.75 -7.32 15.20
CA PHE A 67 13.54 -6.08 15.31
C PHE A 67 12.71 -4.83 15.62
N SER A 68 11.39 -4.97 15.79
CA SER A 68 10.49 -3.84 16.05
C SER A 68 10.50 -3.47 17.53
N LYS A 69 10.48 -2.16 17.86
CA LYS A 69 10.24 -1.67 19.23
C LYS A 69 8.81 -1.97 19.68
N ASP A 70 7.87 -1.79 18.77
CA ASP A 70 6.48 -2.22 18.91
C ASP A 70 6.38 -3.73 18.73
N LYS A 71 5.96 -4.43 19.78
CA LYS A 71 5.85 -5.90 19.84
C LYS A 71 4.44 -6.43 19.58
N THR A 72 3.51 -5.58 19.13
CA THR A 72 2.17 -6.02 18.78
C THR A 72 2.20 -7.10 17.69
N PRO A 73 1.52 -8.25 17.88
CA PRO A 73 1.57 -9.38 16.95
C PRO A 73 0.86 -9.12 15.61
N TYR A 74 -0.12 -8.22 15.57
CA TYR A 74 -0.97 -7.98 14.40
C TYR A 74 -0.90 -6.52 13.93
N LYS A 75 -1.02 -6.33 12.62
CA LYS A 75 -1.25 -5.03 12.00
C LYS A 75 -2.70 -4.62 12.21
N THR A 76 -2.91 -3.35 12.50
CA THR A 76 -4.24 -2.74 12.68
C THR A 76 -4.77 -2.13 11.38
N TYR A 77 -4.41 -2.74 10.25
CA TYR A 77 -4.72 -2.24 8.91
C TYR A 77 -4.67 -3.35 7.88
N TRP A 78 -5.45 -3.17 6.81
CA TRP A 78 -5.33 -3.99 5.60
C TRP A 78 -4.40 -3.31 4.61
N ALA A 79 -3.61 -4.09 3.89
CA ALA A 79 -2.70 -3.55 2.89
C ALA A 79 -2.62 -4.44 1.66
N GLY A 80 -2.44 -3.80 0.51
CA GLY A 80 -2.21 -4.45 -0.77
C GLY A 80 -1.19 -3.68 -1.59
N SER A 81 -0.61 -4.35 -2.58
CA SER A 81 0.27 -3.71 -3.55
C SER A 81 0.13 -4.32 -4.93
N PHE A 82 0.42 -3.51 -5.94
CA PHE A 82 0.44 -3.89 -7.34
C PHE A 82 1.82 -3.57 -7.91
N LYS A 83 2.37 -4.49 -8.69
CA LYS A 83 3.61 -4.32 -9.45
C LYS A 83 3.25 -4.16 -10.92
N ARG A 84 3.86 -3.19 -11.57
CA ARG A 84 3.67 -2.96 -13.01
C ARG A 84 4.30 -4.09 -13.83
N ALA A 85 3.76 -4.36 -15.01
CA ALA A 85 4.13 -5.48 -15.85
C ALA A 85 5.45 -5.25 -16.59
N THR A 86 6.18 -6.33 -16.87
CA THR A 86 7.43 -6.33 -17.64
C THR A 86 8.60 -5.62 -16.96
N HIS A 87 9.77 -5.73 -17.58
CA HIS A 87 10.95 -4.94 -17.23
C HIS A 87 10.69 -3.43 -17.47
N HIS A 88 10.05 -3.02 -18.56
CA HIS A 88 10.00 -1.60 -18.90
C HIS A 88 9.09 -0.76 -18.00
N LEU A 89 8.06 -1.37 -17.40
CA LEU A 89 7.20 -0.68 -16.43
C LEU A 89 7.76 -0.89 -15.03
N ARG A 90 8.64 0.03 -14.61
CA ARG A 90 9.24 0.05 -13.28
C ARG A 90 8.28 0.57 -12.22
N GLY A 91 8.52 0.14 -10.98
CA GLY A 91 7.76 0.56 -9.81
C GLY A 91 6.45 -0.18 -9.59
N GLY A 92 5.65 0.38 -8.69
CA GLY A 92 4.39 -0.21 -8.26
C GLY A 92 3.59 0.72 -7.38
N TYR A 93 2.45 0.20 -6.95
CA TYR A 93 1.45 0.88 -6.15
C TYR A 93 1.29 0.13 -4.83
N TYR A 94 1.05 0.86 -3.76
CA TYR A 94 0.75 0.35 -2.44
C TYR A 94 -0.45 1.10 -1.89
N TYR A 95 -1.28 0.42 -1.12
CA TYR A 95 -2.33 1.08 -0.37
C TYR A 95 -2.54 0.39 0.96
N GLN A 96 -3.01 1.19 1.91
CA GLN A 96 -3.34 0.76 3.26
C GLN A 96 -4.70 1.33 3.65
N LEU A 97 -5.56 0.46 4.17
CA LEU A 97 -6.84 0.83 4.76
C LEU A 97 -6.76 0.65 6.27
N GLN A 98 -6.83 1.77 6.97
CA GLN A 98 -6.79 1.88 8.43
C GLN A 98 -7.78 2.95 8.90
N PRO A 99 -8.54 2.70 9.98
CA PRO A 99 -9.36 3.74 10.60
C PRO A 99 -8.54 5.02 10.87
N GLY A 100 -8.94 6.13 10.27
CA GLY A 100 -8.29 7.44 10.41
C GLY A 100 -6.87 7.58 9.82
N LYS A 101 -6.29 6.52 9.23
CA LYS A 101 -4.90 6.51 8.71
C LYS A 101 -4.75 5.74 7.39
N SER A 102 -5.78 5.78 6.56
CA SER A 102 -5.73 5.15 5.23
C SER A 102 -4.92 6.02 4.26
N TYR A 103 -4.10 5.39 3.41
CA TYR A 103 -3.34 6.12 2.39
C TYR A 103 -2.98 5.21 1.22
N ILE A 104 -2.57 5.86 0.12
CA ILE A 104 -2.03 5.22 -1.08
C ILE A 104 -0.62 5.75 -1.33
N ALA A 105 0.21 4.93 -1.97
CA ALA A 105 1.56 5.29 -2.37
C ALA A 105 1.86 4.67 -3.74
N GLY A 106 2.70 5.34 -4.52
CA GLY A 106 3.23 4.83 -5.77
C GLY A 106 4.72 5.15 -5.85
N GLY A 107 5.50 4.28 -6.49
CA GLY A 107 6.90 4.56 -6.71
C GLY A 107 7.73 3.35 -7.07
N PHE A 108 9.03 3.60 -7.23
CA PHE A 108 10.01 2.56 -7.53
C PHE A 108 10.86 2.27 -6.30
N PHE A 109 10.41 1.29 -5.51
CA PHE A 109 11.12 0.87 -4.31
C PHE A 109 12.36 0.03 -4.66
N GLY A 110 13.52 0.42 -4.11
CA GLY A 110 14.78 -0.31 -4.27
C GLY A 110 15.26 -0.47 -5.71
N PRO A 111 15.41 0.62 -6.50
CA PRO A 111 15.96 0.53 -7.85
C PRO A 111 17.41 0.01 -7.81
N ASN A 112 17.78 -0.82 -8.78
CA ASN A 112 19.19 -1.21 -8.93
C ASN A 112 20.04 -0.02 -9.42
N SER A 113 21.36 -0.16 -9.39
CA SER A 113 22.29 0.91 -9.76
C SER A 113 22.09 1.45 -11.17
N GLN A 114 21.69 0.60 -12.12
CA GLN A 114 21.47 1.01 -13.51
C GLN A 114 20.19 1.84 -13.65
N ASP A 115 19.10 1.40 -13.05
CA ASP A 115 17.83 2.13 -13.04
C ASP A 115 17.95 3.48 -12.33
N LEU A 116 18.65 3.51 -11.20
CA LEU A 116 18.87 4.74 -10.42
C LEU A 116 19.75 5.74 -11.17
N LEU A 117 20.80 5.27 -11.87
CA LEU A 117 21.59 6.12 -12.76
C LEU A 117 20.74 6.65 -13.92
N HIS A 118 19.90 5.81 -14.51
CA HIS A 118 19.03 6.20 -15.62
C HIS A 118 18.04 7.30 -15.20
N LEU A 119 17.33 7.10 -14.08
CA LEU A 119 16.41 8.10 -13.52
C LEU A 119 17.12 9.44 -13.25
N ARG A 120 18.30 9.40 -12.63
CA ARG A 120 19.08 10.62 -12.34
C ARG A 120 19.49 11.35 -13.62
N LYS A 121 19.93 10.63 -14.65
CA LYS A 121 20.28 11.23 -15.94
C LYS A 121 19.05 11.88 -16.59
N GLN A 122 17.91 11.20 -16.62
CA GLN A 122 16.68 11.77 -17.17
C GLN A 122 16.26 13.04 -16.44
N ILE A 123 16.22 13.02 -15.11
CA ILE A 123 15.88 14.20 -14.30
C ILE A 123 16.88 15.35 -14.53
N SER A 124 18.16 15.06 -14.70
CA SER A 124 19.18 16.09 -14.97
C SER A 124 19.06 16.72 -16.37
N GLN A 125 18.57 15.96 -17.35
CA GLN A 125 18.41 16.40 -18.74
C GLN A 125 17.08 17.10 -18.98
N ASP A 126 16.03 16.67 -18.29
CA ASP A 126 14.68 17.22 -18.35
C ASP A 126 14.08 17.30 -16.93
N PRO A 127 14.41 18.36 -16.16
CA PRO A 127 13.82 18.59 -14.85
C PRO A 127 12.39 19.14 -14.94
N GLU A 128 11.97 19.68 -16.09
CA GLU A 128 10.70 20.37 -16.23
C GLU A 128 9.52 19.43 -16.04
N PHE A 129 9.60 18.21 -16.60
CA PHE A 129 8.57 17.21 -16.39
C PHE A 129 8.34 16.91 -14.90
N LEU A 130 9.41 16.61 -14.15
CA LEU A 130 9.31 16.34 -12.72
C LEU A 130 8.78 17.56 -11.96
N ASN A 131 9.30 18.75 -12.24
CA ASN A 131 8.84 19.98 -11.62
C ASN A 131 7.36 20.26 -11.90
N SER A 132 6.86 19.93 -13.09
CA SER A 132 5.44 20.09 -13.45
C SER A 132 4.54 19.18 -12.61
N VAL A 133 4.98 17.95 -12.36
CA VAL A 133 4.26 16.99 -11.50
C VAL A 133 4.31 17.45 -10.04
N LEU A 134 5.50 17.83 -9.55
CA LEU A 134 5.68 18.28 -8.16
C LEU A 134 4.93 19.58 -7.86
N ASN A 135 4.74 20.46 -8.85
CA ASN A 135 3.99 21.71 -8.71
C ASN A 135 2.49 21.57 -9.00
N ASN A 136 2.03 20.38 -9.40
CA ASN A 136 0.60 20.14 -9.60
C ASN A 136 -0.15 20.17 -8.27
N LYS A 137 -1.19 21.00 -8.17
CA LYS A 137 -1.99 21.17 -6.94
C LYS A 137 -2.58 19.84 -6.44
N SER A 138 -3.16 19.04 -7.34
CA SER A 138 -3.76 17.75 -6.98
C SER A 138 -2.71 16.78 -6.43
N PHE A 139 -1.51 16.79 -7.01
CA PHE A 139 -0.40 16.00 -6.53
C PHE A 139 0.04 16.43 -5.12
N LYS A 140 0.25 17.73 -4.87
CA LYS A 140 0.62 18.25 -3.55
C LYS A 140 -0.44 17.99 -2.49
N ASP A 141 -1.71 18.19 -2.82
CA ASP A 141 -2.83 17.95 -1.89
C ASP A 141 -2.88 16.47 -1.46
N THR A 142 -2.45 15.56 -2.34
CA THR A 142 -2.49 14.12 -2.09
C THR A 142 -1.23 13.57 -1.43
N PHE A 143 -0.05 13.99 -1.91
CA PHE A 143 1.25 13.38 -1.55
C PHE A 143 2.19 14.33 -0.80
N GLY A 144 1.84 15.61 -0.67
CA GLY A 144 2.67 16.61 -0.02
C GLY A 144 3.80 17.15 -0.91
N GLU A 145 4.82 17.70 -0.27
CA GLU A 145 6.00 18.24 -0.94
C GLU A 145 7.13 17.22 -1.05
N LEU A 146 8.07 17.47 -1.97
CA LEU A 146 9.26 16.63 -2.10
C LEU A 146 10.07 16.69 -0.80
N THR A 147 10.35 15.52 -0.22
CA THR A 147 11.16 15.36 0.99
C THR A 147 12.30 14.38 0.72
N GLY A 148 13.51 14.70 1.16
CA GLY A 148 14.71 13.88 0.93
C GLY A 148 15.99 14.69 0.88
#